data_AF-A0A358ENG7-F1
#
_entry.id   AF-A0A358ENG7-F1
#
_cell.length_a   1.000
_cell.length_b   1.000
_cell.length_c   1.000
_cell.angle_alpha   90.00
_cell.angle_beta   90.00
_cell.angle_gamma   90.00
#
_symmetry.space_group_name_H-M   'P 1'
#
loop_
_entity.id
_entity.type
_entity.pdbx_description
1 polymer ?
#
loop_
_entity_poly.entity_id
_entity_poly.type
_entity_poly.pdbx_seq_one_letter_code
_entity_poly.pdbx_strand_id
1 'polypeptide(L)'
;MKGNKQSRRDAKQLFQACQVNGALDEARVRQAVTLLIEKKPRGYFGALKELQRLVKLDVNSRSARVESAVALSEAQQQEVLASLGRLKSADVEVEFTENADLIGGMRVKLGDDVYDGSVKTRLSRLAESF
;
A
#
# COMPACT_ATOMS: atom_id res chain seq x y z
N MET A 1 23.76 3.26 16.34
CA MET A 1 22.73 4.33 16.31
C MET A 1 21.53 3.95 17.19
N LYS A 2 21.48 4.36 18.46
CA LYS A 2 20.42 3.99 19.44
C LYS A 2 19.08 4.72 19.23
N GLY A 3 19.09 5.93 18.64
CA GLY A 3 17.89 6.75 18.46
C GLY A 3 16.83 6.14 17.53
N ASN A 4 17.23 5.33 16.54
CA ASN A 4 16.31 4.80 15.53
C ASN A 4 15.32 3.76 16.09
N LYS A 5 15.71 2.98 17.11
CA LYS A 5 14.81 1.98 17.73
C LYS A 5 13.70 2.62 18.55
N GLN A 6 14.00 3.68 19.29
CA GLN A 6 12.99 4.37 20.12
C GLN A 6 11.97 5.10 19.24
N SER A 7 12.44 5.86 18.25
CA SER A 7 11.56 6.56 17.29
C SER A 7 10.58 5.62 16.58
N ARG A 8 11.03 4.43 16.18
CA ARG A 8 10.15 3.41 15.58
C ARG A 8 9.11 2.88 16.54
N ARG A 9 9.47 2.68 17.81
CA ARG A 9 8.54 2.19 18.84
C ARG A 9 7.45 3.24 19.12
N ASP A 10 7.86 4.49 19.29
CA ASP A 10 6.94 5.60 19.56
C ASP A 10 5.99 5.81 18.37
N ALA A 11 6.52 5.80 17.14
CA ALA A 11 5.72 5.88 15.92
C ALA A 11 4.69 4.75 15.81
N LYS A 12 5.08 3.52 16.16
CA LYS A 12 4.17 2.36 16.14
C LYS A 12 3.04 2.49 17.17
N GLN A 13 3.36 2.97 18.37
CA GLN A 13 2.35 3.21 19.42
C GLN A 13 1.37 4.31 19.01
N LEU A 14 1.87 5.42 18.45
CA LEU A 14 1.02 6.49 17.95
C LEU A 14 0.14 6.03 16.79
N PHE A 15 0.71 5.27 15.85
CA PHE A 15 -0.03 4.69 14.74
C PHE A 15 -1.18 3.80 15.23
N GLN A 16 -0.92 2.92 16.21
CA GLN A 16 -1.96 2.08 16.83
C GLN A 16 -3.04 2.91 17.55
N ALA A 17 -2.67 3.98 18.24
CA ALA A 17 -3.65 4.87 18.90
C ALA A 17 -4.54 5.63 17.90
N CYS A 18 -4.05 5.84 16.68
CA CYS A 18 -4.80 6.46 15.59
C CYS A 18 -5.74 5.49 14.86
N GLN A 19 -5.65 4.18 15.12
CA GLN A 19 -6.56 3.21 14.55
C GLN A 19 -7.84 3.10 15.38
N VAL A 20 -8.99 3.14 14.71
CA VAL A 20 -10.33 2.93 15.27
C VAL A 20 -10.96 1.79 14.49
N ASN A 21 -11.38 0.72 15.19
CA ASN A 21 -11.98 -0.46 14.57
C ASN A 21 -11.12 -1.09 13.45
N GLY A 22 -9.79 -1.03 13.58
CA GLY A 22 -8.86 -1.57 12.57
C GLY A 22 -8.62 -0.65 11.37
N ALA A 23 -9.30 0.49 11.28
CA ALA A 23 -9.06 1.51 10.26
C ALA A 23 -8.34 2.72 10.86
N LEU A 24 -7.36 3.24 10.14
CA LEU A 24 -6.73 4.52 10.47
C LEU A 24 -7.74 5.67 10.35
N ASP A 25 -7.83 6.49 11.41
CA ASP A 25 -8.66 7.69 11.47
C ASP A 25 -7.81 8.94 11.17
N GLU A 26 -8.15 9.67 10.09
CA GLU A 26 -7.40 10.86 9.66
C GLU A 26 -7.37 11.97 10.73
N ALA A 27 -8.48 12.19 11.43
CA ALA A 27 -8.58 13.24 12.45
C ALA A 27 -7.65 12.93 13.63
N ARG A 28 -7.57 11.66 14.04
CA ARG A 28 -6.64 11.22 15.10
C ARG A 28 -5.18 11.34 14.67
N VAL A 29 -4.85 10.99 13.42
CA VAL A 29 -3.49 11.17 12.88
C VAL A 29 -3.10 12.64 12.91
N ARG A 30 -4.00 13.52 12.45
CA ARG A 30 -3.76 14.97 12.46
C ARG A 30 -3.52 15.49 13.87
N GLN A 31 -4.36 15.08 14.84
CA GLN A 31 -4.18 15.43 16.25
C GLN A 31 -2.86 14.91 16.83
N ALA A 32 -2.49 13.66 16.54
CA ALA A 32 -1.24 13.07 17.01
C ALA A 32 -0.01 13.80 16.46
N VAL A 33 -0.04 14.20 15.19
CA VAL A 33 1.02 15.01 14.56
C VAL A 33 1.10 16.38 15.21
N THR A 34 -0.03 17.07 15.41
CA THR A 34 -0.07 18.37 16.08
C THR A 34 0.53 18.29 17.49
N LEU A 35 0.12 17.31 18.29
CA LEU A 35 0.64 17.11 19.65
C LEU A 35 2.15 16.79 19.68
N LEU A 36 2.64 16.02 18.70
CA LEU A 36 4.08 15.74 18.56
C LEU A 36 4.89 17.01 18.21
N ILE A 37 4.33 17.86 17.36
CA ILE A 37 4.95 19.13 16.95
C ILE A 37 4.91 20.15 18.09
N GLU A 38 3.88 20.14 18.94
CA GLU A 38 3.78 21.02 20.11
C GLU A 38 4.75 20.60 21.22
N LYS A 39 4.76 19.32 21.59
CA LYS A 39 5.58 18.81 22.69
C LYS A 39 7.07 18.65 22.35
N LYS A 40 7.41 18.54 21.05
CA LYS A 40 8.77 18.35 20.50
C LYS A 40 9.69 17.47 21.36
N PRO A 41 9.30 16.22 21.67
CA PRO A 41 10.15 15.32 22.43
C PRO A 41 11.48 15.02 21.71
N ARG A 42 12.49 14.56 22.44
CA ARG A 42 13.78 14.16 21.84
C ARG A 42 13.56 13.08 20.77
N GLY A 43 14.04 13.34 19.55
CA GLY A 43 13.88 12.39 18.44
C GLY A 43 12.51 12.42 17.75
N TYR A 44 11.68 13.45 17.99
CA TYR A 44 10.35 13.59 17.36
C TYR A 44 10.39 13.54 15.83
N PHE A 45 11.45 14.06 15.19
CA PHE A 45 11.60 14.03 13.74
C PHE A 45 11.70 12.59 13.20
N GLY A 46 12.40 11.71 13.92
CA GLY A 46 12.46 10.28 13.57
C GLY A 46 11.12 9.58 13.74
N ALA A 47 10.39 9.91 14.83
CA ALA A 47 9.06 9.37 15.08
C ALA A 47 8.05 9.83 14.02
N LEU A 48 8.06 11.11 13.63
CA LEU A 48 7.24 11.65 12.55
C LEU A 48 7.52 10.98 11.21
N LYS A 49 8.80 10.80 10.86
CA LYS A 49 9.19 10.13 9.61
C LYS A 49 8.69 8.69 9.55
N GLU A 50 8.81 7.95 10.65
CA GLU A 50 8.32 6.57 10.72
C GLU A 50 6.78 6.50 10.78
N LEU A 51 6.12 7.44 11.46
CA LEU A 51 4.66 7.55 11.48
C LEU A 51 4.13 7.83 10.08
N GLN A 52 4.70 8.81 9.38
CA GLN A 52 4.34 9.12 7.98
C GLN A 52 4.49 7.88 7.09
N ARG A 53 5.56 7.10 7.27
CA ARG A 53 5.76 5.85 6.53
C ARG A 53 4.66 4.82 6.80
N LEU A 54 4.26 4.64 8.07
CA LEU A 54 3.18 3.72 8.45
C LEU A 54 1.82 4.18 7.92
N VAL A 55 1.50 5.47 8.02
CA VAL A 55 0.28 6.06 7.46
C VAL A 55 0.22 5.87 5.95
N LYS A 56 1.32 6.17 5.24
CA LYS A 56 1.41 5.97 3.79
C LYS A 56 1.22 4.50 3.41
N LEU A 57 1.83 3.59 4.17
CA LEU A 57 1.65 2.16 3.96
C LEU A 57 0.17 1.78 4.11
N ASP A 58 -0.48 2.18 5.20
CA ASP A 58 -1.89 1.87 5.45
C ASP A 58 -2.80 2.36 4.32
N VAL A 59 -2.63 3.62 3.92
CA VAL A 59 -3.40 4.25 2.83
C VAL A 59 -3.15 3.53 1.51
N ASN A 60 -1.89 3.32 1.12
CA ASN A 60 -1.54 2.57 -0.10
C ASN A 60 -2.13 1.17 -0.07
N SER A 61 -2.11 0.52 1.09
CA SER A 61 -2.56 -0.86 1.27
C SER A 61 -4.05 -1.08 0.98
N ARG A 62 -4.83 0.02 0.92
CA ARG A 62 -6.25 0.06 0.55
C ARG A 62 -6.48 0.40 -0.92
N SER A 63 -5.42 0.65 -1.69
CA SER A 63 -5.52 0.89 -3.14
C SER A 63 -4.96 -0.31 -3.90
N ALA A 64 -5.72 -0.81 -4.87
CA ALA A 64 -5.23 -1.73 -5.88
C ALA A 64 -5.32 -1.09 -7.26
N ARG A 65 -4.25 -1.24 -8.04
CA ARG A 65 -4.24 -0.93 -9.46
C ARG A 65 -4.08 -2.20 -10.25
N VAL A 66 -5.02 -2.44 -11.15
CA VAL A 66 -5.02 -3.60 -12.04
C VAL A 66 -4.75 -3.09 -13.45
N GLU A 67 -3.57 -3.40 -13.97
CA GLU A 67 -3.17 -3.11 -15.34
C GLU A 67 -3.33 -4.37 -16.20
N SER A 68 -4.13 -4.28 -17.25
CA SER A 68 -4.36 -5.37 -18.21
C SER A 68 -3.97 -4.95 -19.63
N ALA A 69 -3.50 -5.92 -20.42
CA ALA A 69 -3.16 -5.71 -21.83
C ALA A 69 -4.37 -5.31 -22.70
N VAL A 70 -5.57 -5.69 -22.28
CA VAL A 70 -6.84 -5.46 -22.97
C VAL A 70 -7.89 -5.04 -21.95
N ALA A 71 -8.90 -4.29 -22.38
CA ALA A 71 -10.12 -4.01 -21.62
C ALA A 71 -10.64 -5.28 -20.93
N LEU A 72 -10.72 -5.24 -19.59
CA LEU A 72 -11.32 -6.32 -18.82
C LEU A 72 -12.84 -6.23 -18.92
N SER A 73 -13.50 -7.36 -19.21
CA SER A 73 -14.96 -7.42 -19.17
C SER A 73 -15.47 -7.28 -17.74
N GLU A 74 -16.72 -6.86 -17.56
CA GLU A 74 -17.33 -6.71 -16.22
C GLU A 74 -17.26 -8.01 -15.39
N ALA A 75 -17.44 -9.17 -16.04
CA ALA A 75 -17.33 -10.48 -15.38
C ALA A 75 -15.90 -10.74 -14.85
N GLN A 76 -14.88 -10.37 -15.64
CA GLN A 76 -13.48 -10.51 -15.22
C GLN A 76 -13.12 -9.51 -14.12
N GLN A 77 -13.63 -8.28 -14.19
CA GLN A 77 -13.44 -7.29 -13.11
C GLN A 77 -14.03 -7.78 -11.79
N GLN A 78 -15.22 -8.36 -11.81
CA GLN A 78 -15.86 -8.95 -10.62
C GLN A 78 -15.06 -10.13 -10.05
N GLU A 79 -14.51 -11.00 -10.89
CA GLU A 79 -13.67 -12.12 -10.45
C GLU A 79 -12.36 -11.63 -9.81
N VAL A 80 -11.75 -10.58 -10.37
CA VAL A 80 -10.57 -9.93 -9.81
C VAL A 80 -10.90 -9.25 -8.48
N LEU A 81 -12.02 -8.52 -8.39
CA LEU A 81 -12.50 -7.92 -7.14
C LEU A 81 -12.73 -8.97 -6.05
N ALA A 82 -13.42 -10.07 -6.38
CA ALA A 82 -13.65 -11.16 -5.44
C ALA A 82 -12.34 -11.83 -4.98
N SER A 83 -11.38 -11.97 -5.88
CA SER A 83 -10.06 -12.53 -5.57
C SER A 83 -9.22 -11.58 -4.71
N LEU A 84 -9.27 -10.28 -4.98
CA LEU A 84 -8.61 -9.25 -4.18
C LEU A 84 -9.22 -9.11 -2.79
N GLY A 85 -10.55 -9.17 -2.66
CA GLY A 85 -11.23 -9.18 -1.37
C GLY A 85 -10.93 -10.43 -0.52
N ARG A 86 -10.61 -11.56 -1.16
CA ARG A 86 -10.09 -12.75 -0.44
C ARG A 86 -8.66 -12.56 0.03
N LEU A 87 -7.81 -11.91 -0.78
CA LEU A 87 -6.41 -11.64 -0.44
C LEU A 87 -6.28 -10.58 0.66
N LYS A 88 -7.19 -9.60 0.70
CA LYS A 88 -7.26 -8.58 1.74
C LYS A 88 -8.66 -8.42 2.29
N SER A 89 -8.80 -8.66 3.59
CA SER A 89 -10.02 -8.52 4.38
C SER A 89 -10.52 -7.08 4.56
N ALA A 90 -10.05 -6.14 3.74
CA ALA A 90 -10.38 -4.71 3.83
C ALA A 90 -10.99 -4.23 2.52
N ASP A 91 -11.83 -3.19 2.57
CA ASP A 91 -12.31 -2.50 1.38
C ASP A 91 -11.12 -1.90 0.62
N VAL A 92 -10.76 -2.58 -0.47
CA VAL A 92 -9.71 -2.12 -1.39
C VAL A 92 -10.38 -1.38 -2.52
N GLU A 93 -10.03 -0.11 -2.70
CA GLU A 93 -10.39 0.64 -3.90
C GLU A 93 -9.57 0.10 -5.07
N VAL A 94 -10.25 -0.49 -6.06
CA VAL A 94 -9.61 -1.09 -7.24
C VAL A 94 -9.81 -0.18 -8.45
N GLU A 95 -8.69 0.26 -9.02
CA GLU A 95 -8.63 1.02 -10.25
C GLU A 95 -8.17 0.09 -11.40
N PHE A 96 -9.00 -0.04 -12.44
CA PHE A 96 -8.67 -0.82 -13.64
C PHE A 96 -8.12 0.10 -14.71
N THR A 97 -6.98 -0.26 -15.30
CA THR A 97 -6.32 0.53 -16.35
C THR A 97 -5.86 -0.39 -17.48
N GLU A 98 -6.07 0.05 -18.72
CA GLU A 98 -5.58 -0.64 -19.89
C GLU A 98 -4.15 -0.18 -20.21
N ASN A 99 -3.25 -1.15 -20.37
CA ASN A 99 -1.85 -0.92 -20.70
C ASN A 99 -1.45 -1.79 -21.90
N ALA A 100 -1.56 -1.23 -23.10
CA ALA A 100 -1.22 -1.90 -24.36
C ALA A 100 0.28 -2.27 -24.49
N ASP A 101 1.17 -1.72 -23.64
CA ASP A 101 2.58 -2.12 -23.58
C ASP A 101 2.77 -3.52 -22.97
N LEU A 102 1.72 -4.06 -22.34
CA LEU A 102 1.66 -5.45 -21.93
C LEU A 102 1.28 -6.30 -23.15
N ILE A 103 2.21 -7.17 -23.59
CA ILE A 103 2.00 -8.12 -24.70
C ILE A 103 0.82 -9.07 -24.42
N GLY A 104 0.57 -9.35 -23.13
CA GLY A 104 -0.52 -10.18 -22.66
C GLY A 104 -0.42 -10.43 -21.15
N GLY A 105 -1.53 -10.83 -20.53
CA GLY A 105 -1.64 -11.04 -19.09
C GLY A 105 -2.04 -9.77 -18.32
N MET A 106 -1.86 -9.82 -17.00
CA MET A 106 -2.32 -8.79 -16.08
C MET A 106 -1.25 -8.54 -15.00
N ARG A 107 -1.10 -7.28 -14.62
CA ARG A 107 -0.24 -6.84 -13.53
C ARG A 107 -1.09 -6.15 -12.48
N VAL A 108 -1.07 -6.69 -11.26
CA VAL A 108 -1.87 -6.18 -10.15
C VAL A 108 -0.95 -5.60 -9.10
N LYS A 109 -1.06 -4.31 -8.83
CA LYS A 109 -0.35 -3.63 -7.76
C LYS A 109 -1.31 -3.37 -6.60
N LEU A 110 -1.16 -4.11 -5.51
CA LEU A 110 -1.94 -3.95 -4.28
C LEU A 110 -1.09 -3.23 -3.24
N GLY A 111 -1.32 -1.92 -3.08
CA GLY A 111 -0.46 -1.05 -2.29
C GLY A 111 0.99 -1.07 -2.75
N ASP A 112 1.85 -1.70 -1.95
CA ASP A 112 3.28 -1.82 -2.24
C ASP A 112 3.64 -3.19 -2.87
N ASP A 113 2.72 -4.16 -2.88
CA ASP A 113 2.92 -5.47 -3.47
C ASP A 113 2.55 -5.45 -4.95
N VAL A 114 3.43 -6.00 -5.81
CA VAL A 114 3.20 -6.10 -7.25
C VAL A 114 3.16 -7.57 -7.66
N TYR A 115 1.99 -8.01 -8.11
CA TYR A 115 1.76 -9.31 -8.72
C TYR A 115 1.82 -9.14 -10.25
N ASP A 116 2.94 -9.52 -10.84
CA ASP A 116 3.13 -9.45 -12.29
C ASP A 116 2.95 -10.83 -12.93
N GLY A 117 1.80 -11.02 -13.57
CA GLY A 117 1.47 -12.19 -14.37
C GLY A 117 1.66 -11.97 -15.87
N SER A 118 2.31 -10.88 -16.29
CA SER A 118 2.42 -10.52 -17.71
C SER A 118 3.34 -11.46 -18.49
N VAL A 119 2.95 -11.70 -19.75
CA VAL A 119 3.74 -12.48 -20.71
C VAL A 119 5.06 -11.79 -21.01
N LYS A 120 5.08 -10.45 -21.02
CA LYS A 120 6.29 -9.63 -21.19
C LYS A 120 7.36 -9.99 -20.16
N THR A 121 7.01 -9.99 -18.88
CA THR A 121 7.96 -10.31 -17.80
C THR A 121 8.43 -11.76 -17.88
N ARG A 122 7.58 -12.71 -18.29
CA ARG A 122 8.00 -14.10 -18.53
C ARG A 122 9.01 -14.22 -19.68
N LEU A 123 8.78 -13.52 -20.79
CA LEU A 123 9.69 -13.50 -21.93
C LEU A 123 11.02 -12.81 -21.59
N SER A 124 10.99 -11.70 -20.86
CA SER A 124 12.21 -11.02 -20.39
C SER A 124 13.05 -11.90 -19.47
N ARG A 125 12.43 -12.61 -18.52
CA ARG A 125 13.14 -13.57 -17.66
C ARG A 125 13.75 -14.73 -18.46
N LEU A 126 13.05 -15.19 -19.50
CA LEU A 126 13.59 -16.21 -20.38
C LEU A 126 14.81 -15.68 -21.13
N ALA A 127 14.73 -14.48 -21.70
CA ALA A 127 15.84 -13.85 -22.41
C ALA A 127 17.07 -13.59 -21.52
N GLU A 128 16.88 -13.26 -20.24
CA GLU A 128 17.99 -13.12 -19.27
C GLU A 128 18.61 -14.45 -18.83
N SER A 129 17.90 -15.56 -19.01
CA SER A 129 18.37 -16.91 -18.66
C SER A 129 19.18 -17.61 -19.76
N PHE A 130 19.27 -16.99 -20.95
CA PHE A 130 20.06 -17.44 -22.09
C PHE A 130 21.25 -16.51 -22.32
#